data_AF-A0A7W8IL00-F1
#
_entry.id   AF-A0A7W8IL00-F1
#
_cell.length_a   1.000
_cell.length_b   1.000
_cell.length_c   1.000
_cell.angle_alpha   90.00
_cell.angle_beta   90.00
_cell.angle_gamma   90.00
#
_symmetry.space_group_name_H-M   'P 1'
#
loop_
_entity.id
_entity.type
_entity.pdbx_description
1 polymer ?
#
loop_
_entity_poly.entity_id
_entity_poly.type
_entity_poly.pdbx_seq_one_letter_code
_entity_poly.pdbx_strand_id
1 'polypeptide(L)'
;MKPPALTLLLLLSTLAAAQRAPLIGIFESSALDNGNNQGQPGIRVLFHQSGRLWRSYNALCQDEACLKTIPHVFPPTTAWNLIKDGKPVAMVIANTPAAYRFYSEIGVQAITNPAAVAHLEPRPTPDQPDPPHTILATTLPTLHDPDNWQPAAPFPLDVTHVRQTFHKLYPHPKNCTQTTTNAPSNYHESTITDDQIAPGSSYVSNKNWRILEVTLNGYLCDGPPDDAWINHWFAISPTGQVQHLGRLLRLAGAADFAHEGHSEVLFQIEGGNQAGYTLFYDSFTHQTQAPVTHH
;
A
#
# COMPACT_ATOMS: atom_id res chain seq x y z
N MET A 1 -26.55 66.53 -20.49
CA MET A 1 -26.41 65.31 -21.32
C MET A 1 -25.48 64.37 -20.56
N LYS A 2 -26.01 63.25 -20.03
CA LYS A 2 -25.24 62.26 -19.25
C LYS A 2 -24.87 61.09 -20.18
N PRO A 3 -23.62 60.59 -20.18
CA PRO A 3 -23.25 59.43 -20.98
C PRO A 3 -23.82 58.15 -20.34
N PRO A 4 -24.30 57.18 -21.14
CA PRO A 4 -24.72 55.89 -20.62
C PRO A 4 -23.48 55.03 -20.30
N ALA A 5 -23.41 54.55 -19.06
CA ALA A 5 -22.43 53.56 -18.63
C ALA A 5 -22.82 52.19 -19.19
N LEU A 6 -21.94 51.64 -20.05
CA LEU A 6 -22.09 50.31 -20.62
C LEU A 6 -21.46 49.29 -19.65
N THR A 7 -22.27 48.64 -18.83
CA THR A 7 -21.81 47.55 -17.94
C THR A 7 -21.70 46.27 -18.75
N LEU A 8 -20.47 45.90 -19.13
CA LEU A 8 -20.16 44.64 -19.80
C LEU A 8 -20.15 43.51 -18.76
N LEU A 9 -21.25 42.75 -18.68
CA LEU A 9 -21.35 41.55 -17.85
C LEU A 9 -20.61 40.39 -18.54
N LEU A 10 -19.33 40.18 -18.22
CA LEU A 10 -18.60 38.97 -18.60
C LEU A 10 -19.18 37.79 -17.82
N LEU A 11 -20.09 37.04 -18.45
CA LEU A 11 -20.47 35.70 -18.03
C LEU A 11 -19.28 34.76 -18.28
N LEU A 12 -18.35 34.69 -17.32
CA LEU A 12 -17.39 33.59 -17.24
C LEU A 12 -18.17 32.32 -16.90
N SER A 13 -18.59 31.61 -17.94
CA SER A 13 -19.03 30.23 -17.83
C SER A 13 -17.83 29.39 -17.38
N THR A 14 -17.63 29.27 -16.07
CA THR A 14 -16.73 28.26 -15.50
C THR A 14 -17.36 26.91 -15.82
N LEU A 15 -17.01 26.35 -16.97
CA LEU A 15 -17.13 24.93 -17.24
C LEU A 15 -16.29 24.23 -16.16
N ALA A 16 -16.93 23.90 -15.04
CA ALA A 16 -16.35 23.01 -14.06
C ALA A 16 -16.20 21.68 -14.78
N ALA A 17 -15.01 21.44 -15.35
CA ALA A 17 -14.61 20.11 -15.78
C ALA A 17 -14.89 19.21 -14.59
N ALA A 18 -15.81 18.26 -14.73
CA ALA A 18 -16.11 17.30 -13.67
C ALA A 18 -14.80 16.64 -13.28
N GLN A 19 -14.25 17.07 -12.14
CA GLN A 19 -12.94 16.65 -11.69
C GLN A 19 -13.08 15.15 -11.43
N ARG A 20 -12.41 14.34 -12.26
CA ARG A 20 -12.42 12.89 -12.10
C ARG A 20 -11.91 12.58 -10.71
N ALA A 21 -12.61 11.70 -10.00
CA ALA A 21 -12.20 11.28 -8.67
C ALA A 21 -10.74 10.80 -8.68
N PRO A 22 -9.92 11.21 -7.70
CA PRO A 22 -8.55 10.75 -7.57
C PRO A 22 -8.48 9.22 -7.54
N LEU A 23 -7.48 8.68 -8.22
CA LEU A 23 -7.15 7.26 -8.21
C LEU A 23 -5.76 7.06 -7.61
N ILE A 24 -5.60 5.93 -6.93
CA ILE A 24 -4.32 5.45 -6.42
C ILE A 24 -4.02 4.12 -7.13
N GLY A 25 -2.81 4.01 -7.64
CA GLY A 25 -2.27 2.79 -8.21
C GLY A 25 -0.81 2.58 -7.87
N ILE A 26 -0.26 1.46 -8.33
CA ILE A 26 1.16 1.11 -8.19
C ILE A 26 1.69 0.69 -9.54
N PHE A 27 2.88 1.17 -9.89
CA PHE A 27 3.60 0.70 -11.06
C PHE A 27 4.20 -0.68 -10.81
N GLU A 28 3.96 -1.60 -11.74
CA GLU A 28 4.49 -2.95 -11.74
C GLU A 28 5.39 -3.12 -12.96
N SER A 29 6.69 -3.36 -12.73
CA SER A 29 7.71 -3.48 -13.80
C SER A 29 7.52 -4.73 -14.65
N SER A 30 6.98 -5.79 -14.07
CA SER A 30 6.63 -7.02 -14.77
C SER A 30 5.29 -7.51 -14.24
N ALA A 31 4.22 -7.32 -15.00
CA ALA A 31 2.99 -8.05 -14.75
C ALA A 31 3.29 -9.54 -14.99
N LEU A 32 3.44 -10.30 -13.89
CA LEU A 32 3.79 -11.73 -13.81
C LEU A 32 3.54 -12.52 -15.12
N ASP A 33 4.61 -13.03 -15.75
CA ASP A 33 4.49 -13.96 -16.87
C ASP A 33 5.40 -15.19 -16.64
N ASN A 34 4.93 -16.34 -17.12
CA ASN A 34 5.34 -17.69 -16.74
C ASN A 34 6.70 -18.09 -17.30
N GLY A 35 7.76 -17.41 -16.86
CA GLY A 35 9.14 -17.87 -16.96
C GLY A 35 9.82 -17.72 -18.32
N ASN A 36 9.17 -17.20 -19.36
CA ASN A 36 9.80 -17.05 -20.69
C ASN A 36 9.53 -15.74 -21.45
N ASN A 37 8.59 -14.92 -21.01
CA ASN A 37 8.39 -13.56 -21.54
C ASN A 37 8.43 -12.60 -20.35
N GLN A 38 9.16 -11.50 -20.45
CA GLN A 38 9.01 -10.43 -19.48
C GLN A 38 7.63 -9.82 -19.70
N GLY A 39 6.75 -9.95 -18.70
CA GLY A 39 5.45 -9.30 -18.73
C GLY A 39 5.60 -7.80 -18.97
N GLN A 40 4.68 -7.19 -19.71
CA GLN A 40 4.74 -5.75 -19.99
C GLN A 40 4.55 -4.95 -18.69
N PRO A 41 5.20 -3.78 -18.56
CA PRO A 41 4.99 -2.92 -17.41
C PRO A 41 3.56 -2.40 -17.39
N GLY A 42 2.99 -2.30 -16.19
CA GLY A 42 1.60 -1.92 -15.98
C GLY A 42 1.38 -1.07 -14.74
N ILE A 43 0.17 -0.54 -14.60
CA ILE A 43 -0.27 0.14 -13.38
C ILE A 43 -1.41 -0.66 -12.77
N ARG A 44 -1.24 -1.18 -11.56
CA ARG A 44 -2.35 -1.76 -10.81
C ARG A 44 -3.20 -0.66 -10.20
N VAL A 45 -4.48 -0.62 -10.56
CA VAL A 45 -5.45 0.29 -9.96
C VAL A 45 -5.89 -0.27 -8.60
N LEU A 46 -5.66 0.48 -7.54
CA LEU A 46 -5.94 0.02 -6.17
C LEU A 46 -7.21 0.66 -5.60
N PHE A 47 -7.24 1.98 -5.54
CA PHE A 47 -8.25 2.74 -4.82
C PHE A 47 -8.81 3.88 -5.66
N HIS A 48 -10.07 4.22 -5.38
CA HIS A 48 -10.73 5.42 -5.88
C HIS A 48 -11.42 6.14 -4.73
N GLN A 49 -11.52 7.45 -4.85
CA GLN A 49 -12.25 8.26 -3.88
C GLN A 49 -13.76 8.25 -4.21
N SER A 50 -14.59 8.00 -3.20
CA SER A 50 -16.05 8.03 -3.28
C SER A 50 -16.59 8.93 -2.16
N GLY A 51 -16.86 10.19 -2.50
CA GLY A 51 -17.10 11.23 -1.49
C GLY A 51 -15.83 11.49 -0.68
N ARG A 52 -15.89 11.30 0.64
CA ARG A 52 -14.74 11.42 1.55
C ARG A 52 -14.06 10.08 1.88
N LEU A 53 -14.55 8.98 1.30
CA LEU A 53 -14.07 7.65 1.63
C LEU A 53 -13.24 7.09 0.49
N TRP A 54 -12.12 6.47 0.84
CA TRP A 54 -11.37 5.63 -0.08
C TRP A 54 -12.00 4.26 -0.18
N ARG A 55 -12.15 3.76 -1.40
CA ARG A 55 -12.70 2.43 -1.70
C ARG A 55 -11.77 1.69 -2.64
N SER A 56 -11.56 0.41 -2.38
CA SER A 56 -10.97 -0.49 -3.36
C SER A 56 -11.98 -0.88 -4.44
N TYR A 57 -11.47 -1.30 -5.58
CA TYR A 57 -12.26 -2.01 -6.57
C TYR A 57 -12.47 -3.43 -6.02
N ASN A 58 -13.71 -3.80 -5.69
CA ASN A 58 -14.05 -5.13 -5.17
C ASN A 58 -13.90 -6.20 -6.27
N ALA A 59 -12.66 -6.48 -6.66
CA ALA A 59 -12.30 -7.21 -7.86
C ALA A 59 -11.86 -8.64 -7.53
N LEU A 60 -12.73 -9.37 -6.85
CA LEU A 60 -12.51 -10.79 -6.54
C LEU A 60 -13.13 -11.65 -7.65
N CYS A 61 -12.31 -12.49 -8.29
CA CYS A 61 -12.78 -13.50 -9.23
C CYS A 61 -12.61 -14.90 -8.64
N GLN A 62 -13.62 -15.75 -8.84
CA GLN A 62 -13.62 -17.15 -8.39
C GLN A 62 -13.46 -18.15 -9.54
N ASP A 63 -13.56 -17.68 -10.79
CA ASP A 63 -13.46 -18.49 -12.00
C ASP A 63 -12.89 -17.70 -13.18
N GLU A 64 -12.56 -18.42 -14.27
CA GLU A 64 -12.04 -17.84 -15.51
C GLU A 64 -13.07 -16.98 -16.27
N ALA A 65 -14.37 -17.26 -16.09
CA ALA A 65 -15.42 -16.47 -16.73
C ALA A 65 -15.45 -15.04 -16.18
N CYS A 66 -15.22 -14.89 -14.87
CA CYS A 66 -15.06 -13.62 -14.20
C CYS A 66 -13.91 -12.80 -14.80
N LEU A 67 -12.75 -13.41 -15.12
CA LEU A 67 -11.59 -12.69 -15.69
C LEU A 67 -11.89 -11.96 -17.01
N LYS A 68 -12.89 -12.44 -17.78
CA LYS A 68 -13.33 -11.80 -19.03
C LYS A 68 -14.30 -10.64 -18.81
N THR A 69 -14.99 -10.62 -17.67
CA THR A 69 -16.01 -9.61 -17.39
C THR A 69 -15.49 -8.55 -16.45
N ILE A 70 -14.72 -8.92 -15.41
CA ILE A 70 -14.25 -8.01 -14.36
C ILE A 70 -13.51 -6.75 -14.85
N PRO A 71 -12.85 -6.68 -16.03
CA PRO A 71 -12.29 -5.40 -16.50
C PRO A 71 -13.26 -4.21 -16.50
N HIS A 72 -14.57 -4.45 -16.66
CA HIS A 72 -15.57 -3.36 -16.68
C HIS A 72 -15.67 -2.56 -15.37
N VAL A 73 -15.21 -3.10 -14.24
CA VAL A 73 -15.25 -2.38 -12.96
C VAL A 73 -14.14 -1.34 -12.85
N PHE A 74 -13.09 -1.46 -13.67
CA PHE A 74 -11.95 -0.54 -13.68
C PHE A 74 -12.13 0.56 -14.73
N PRO A 75 -11.49 1.74 -14.56
CA PRO A 75 -11.50 2.77 -15.58
C PRO A 75 -10.92 2.25 -16.90
N PRO A 76 -11.50 2.52 -18.08
CA PRO A 76 -11.03 1.93 -19.34
C PRO A 76 -9.66 2.49 -19.77
N THR A 77 -9.46 3.79 -19.63
CA THR A 77 -8.21 4.50 -19.96
C THR A 77 -7.93 5.54 -18.90
N THR A 78 -6.70 5.56 -18.39
CA THR A 78 -6.28 6.47 -17.33
C THR A 78 -4.95 7.10 -17.68
N ALA A 79 -4.83 8.41 -17.45
CA ALA A 79 -3.55 9.10 -17.43
C ALA A 79 -2.99 9.07 -16.01
N TRP A 80 -1.80 8.53 -15.85
CA TRP A 80 -1.13 8.34 -14.56
C TRP A 80 0.13 9.20 -14.48
N ASN A 81 0.31 9.83 -13.32
CA ASN A 81 1.57 10.38 -12.88
C ASN A 81 2.25 9.35 -11.98
N LEU A 82 3.47 8.96 -12.35
CA LEU A 82 4.28 8.02 -11.59
C LEU A 82 5.21 8.78 -10.67
N ILE A 83 5.29 8.36 -9.41
CA ILE A 83 5.95 9.08 -8.35
C ILE A 83 6.85 8.13 -7.58
N LYS A 84 8.12 8.51 -7.47
CA LYS A 84 9.15 7.80 -6.71
C LYS A 84 9.75 8.78 -5.72
N ASP A 85 9.81 8.39 -4.44
CA ASP A 85 10.36 9.21 -3.36
C ASP A 85 9.76 10.64 -3.33
N GLY A 86 8.44 10.73 -3.52
CA GLY A 86 7.70 12.00 -3.56
C GLY A 86 7.93 12.86 -4.81
N LYS A 87 8.71 12.39 -5.80
CA LYS A 87 9.02 13.13 -7.03
C LYS A 87 8.36 12.49 -8.25
N PRO A 88 7.76 13.28 -9.16
CA PRO A 88 7.29 12.77 -10.45
C PRO A 88 8.45 12.21 -11.25
N VAL A 89 8.32 10.97 -11.74
CA VAL A 89 9.33 10.29 -12.57
C VAL A 89 8.86 10.03 -14.00
N ALA A 90 7.55 9.87 -14.22
CA ALA A 90 7.00 9.71 -15.56
C ALA A 90 5.51 10.07 -15.60
N MET A 91 5.02 10.33 -16.81
CA MET A 91 3.58 10.41 -17.11
C MET A 91 3.26 9.36 -18.17
N VAL A 92 2.24 8.54 -17.93
CA VAL A 92 1.85 7.47 -18.85
C VAL A 92 0.35 7.46 -19.06
N ILE A 93 -0.07 6.92 -20.20
CA ILE A 93 -1.45 6.50 -20.42
C ILE A 93 -1.46 4.98 -20.29
N ALA A 94 -2.43 4.45 -19.54
CA ALA A 94 -2.61 3.02 -19.40
C ALA A 94 -4.06 2.64 -19.70
N ASN A 95 -4.24 1.46 -20.30
CA ASN A 95 -5.53 0.92 -20.68
C ASN A 95 -5.84 -0.36 -19.90
N THR A 96 -7.04 -0.44 -19.37
CA THR A 96 -7.57 -1.71 -18.86
C THR A 96 -7.74 -2.68 -20.04
N PRO A 97 -7.21 -3.91 -19.96
CA PRO A 97 -7.36 -4.88 -21.04
C PRO A 97 -8.82 -5.32 -21.19
N ALA A 98 -9.18 -5.84 -22.37
CA ALA A 98 -10.54 -6.36 -22.60
C ALA A 98 -10.87 -7.60 -21.75
N ALA A 99 -9.85 -8.34 -21.31
CA ALA A 99 -9.93 -9.49 -20.42
C ALA A 99 -8.59 -9.64 -19.69
N TYR A 100 -8.64 -10.14 -18.45
CA TYR A 100 -7.44 -10.62 -17.75
C TYR A 100 -7.20 -12.10 -18.08
N ARG A 101 -5.94 -12.52 -18.10
CA ARG A 101 -5.53 -13.91 -18.33
C ARG A 101 -5.31 -14.64 -17.01
N PHE A 102 -4.81 -13.94 -16.00
CA PHE A 102 -4.52 -14.49 -14.68
C PHE A 102 -5.19 -13.69 -13.57
N TYR A 103 -5.47 -14.33 -12.44
CA TYR A 103 -6.00 -13.65 -11.25
C TYR A 103 -5.07 -12.54 -10.74
N SER A 104 -3.76 -12.74 -10.89
CA SER A 104 -2.76 -11.78 -10.48
C SER A 104 -2.72 -10.53 -11.35
N GLU A 105 -3.28 -10.57 -12.56
CA GLU A 105 -3.38 -9.41 -13.45
C GLU A 105 -4.60 -8.52 -13.15
N ILE A 106 -5.53 -8.97 -12.30
CA ILE A 106 -6.77 -8.21 -12.03
C ILE A 106 -6.44 -6.80 -11.52
N GLY A 107 -6.93 -5.81 -12.25
CA GLY A 107 -6.73 -4.39 -11.98
C GLY A 107 -5.46 -3.79 -12.61
N VAL A 108 -4.63 -4.57 -13.30
CA VAL A 108 -3.45 -4.06 -14.00
C VAL A 108 -3.83 -3.47 -15.36
N GLN A 109 -3.53 -2.19 -15.55
CA GLN A 109 -3.65 -1.50 -16.83
C GLN A 109 -2.33 -1.57 -17.59
N ALA A 110 -2.40 -1.90 -18.88
CA ALA A 110 -1.26 -1.94 -19.77
C ALA A 110 -0.85 -0.51 -20.18
N ILE A 111 0.42 -0.15 -19.96
CA ILE A 111 0.96 1.15 -20.36
C ILE A 111 1.08 1.22 -21.89
N THR A 112 0.51 2.26 -22.52
CA THR A 112 0.47 2.37 -23.99
C THR A 112 1.80 2.79 -24.61
N ASN A 113 2.72 3.33 -23.82
CA ASN A 113 4.06 3.72 -24.24
C ASN A 113 5.11 3.20 -23.24
N PRO A 114 5.46 1.90 -23.29
CA PRO A 114 6.37 1.28 -22.32
C PRO A 114 7.79 1.88 -22.37
N ALA A 115 8.20 2.49 -23.48
CA ALA A 115 9.49 3.17 -23.58
C ALA A 115 9.63 4.35 -22.59
N ALA A 116 8.52 4.96 -22.17
CA ALA A 116 8.52 6.04 -21.18
C ALA A 116 8.95 5.56 -19.78
N VAL A 117 8.84 4.26 -19.49
CA VAL A 117 9.09 3.68 -18.16
C VAL A 117 10.19 2.63 -18.16
N ALA A 118 10.82 2.35 -19.30
CA ALA A 118 11.89 1.35 -19.41
C ALA A 118 13.11 1.62 -18.51
N HIS A 119 13.32 2.88 -18.09
CA HIS A 119 14.40 3.27 -17.18
C HIS A 119 14.01 3.14 -15.69
N LEU A 120 12.74 2.88 -15.39
CA LEU A 120 12.22 2.73 -14.02
C LEU A 120 12.33 1.30 -13.51
N GLU A 121 12.63 0.32 -14.38
CA GLU A 121 12.91 -1.04 -13.96
C GLU A 121 14.14 -1.05 -13.03
N PRO A 122 14.02 -1.61 -11.81
CA PRO A 122 15.22 -1.90 -11.05
C PRO A 122 16.05 -2.87 -11.87
N ARG A 123 17.29 -2.49 -12.18
CA ARG A 123 18.27 -3.49 -12.61
C ARG A 123 18.54 -4.33 -11.36
N PRO A 124 18.15 -5.61 -11.31
CA PRO A 124 18.47 -6.43 -10.16
C PRO A 124 19.99 -6.40 -9.97
N THR A 125 20.43 -5.83 -8.86
CA THR A 125 21.84 -5.90 -8.47
C THR A 125 22.06 -7.26 -7.81
N PRO A 126 22.91 -8.14 -8.35
CA PRO A 126 23.06 -9.53 -7.87
C PRO A 126 23.39 -9.66 -6.37
N ASP A 127 23.94 -8.61 -5.76
CA ASP A 127 24.50 -8.64 -4.40
C ASP A 127 23.82 -7.69 -3.41
N GLN A 128 22.67 -7.08 -3.76
CA GLN A 128 21.91 -6.23 -2.83
C GLN A 128 20.44 -6.64 -2.83
N PRO A 129 19.82 -6.85 -1.65
CA PRO A 129 18.37 -6.94 -1.58
C PRO A 129 17.82 -5.63 -2.11
N ASP A 130 17.04 -5.69 -3.19
CA ASP A 130 16.51 -4.49 -3.84
C ASP A 130 15.79 -3.65 -2.78
N PRO A 131 16.14 -2.36 -2.65
CA PRO A 131 15.33 -1.45 -1.84
C PRO A 131 13.87 -1.56 -2.30
N PRO A 132 12.89 -1.38 -1.40
CA PRO A 132 11.51 -1.23 -1.83
C PRO A 132 11.43 -0.08 -2.83
N HIS A 133 11.30 -0.40 -4.11
CA HIS A 133 11.13 0.58 -5.16
C HIS A 133 9.66 0.63 -5.54
N THR A 134 8.80 0.89 -4.56
CA THR A 134 7.39 1.09 -4.83
C THR A 134 7.23 2.43 -5.53
N ILE A 135 6.85 2.41 -6.81
CA ILE A 135 6.54 3.60 -7.58
C ILE A 135 5.02 3.79 -7.50
N LEU A 136 4.61 4.84 -6.80
CA LEU A 136 3.21 5.22 -6.66
C LEU A 136 2.68 5.74 -7.99
N ALA A 137 1.41 5.49 -8.29
CA ALA A 137 0.71 6.05 -9.44
C ALA A 137 -0.53 6.82 -8.97
N THR A 138 -0.77 8.00 -9.54
CA THR A 138 -1.98 8.78 -9.25
C THR A 138 -2.49 9.52 -10.49
N THR A 139 -3.78 9.83 -10.53
CA THR A 139 -4.37 10.72 -11.55
C THR A 139 -4.14 12.20 -11.24
N LEU A 140 -3.67 12.53 -10.04
CA LEU A 140 -3.38 13.90 -9.62
C LEU A 140 -2.10 14.42 -10.28
N PRO A 141 -2.03 15.71 -10.68
CA PRO A 141 -0.86 16.27 -11.35
C PRO A 141 0.37 16.34 -10.46
N THR A 142 0.15 16.47 -9.15
CA THR A 142 1.18 16.51 -8.12
C THR A 142 0.72 15.73 -6.91
N LEU A 143 1.68 15.11 -6.24
CA LEU A 143 1.47 14.43 -4.98
C LEU A 143 2.49 14.98 -4.00
N HIS A 144 2.02 15.37 -2.83
CA HIS A 144 2.84 15.90 -1.75
C HIS A 144 2.50 15.13 -0.49
N ASP A 145 3.48 14.95 0.39
CA ASP A 145 3.29 14.42 1.74
C ASP A 145 3.25 15.61 2.73
N PRO A 146 2.07 16.21 3.01
CA PRO A 146 1.95 17.33 3.93
C PRO A 146 2.32 16.97 5.37
N ASP A 147 2.24 15.68 5.73
CA ASP A 147 2.63 15.20 7.05
C ASP A 147 4.13 14.89 7.14
N ASN A 148 4.84 14.91 6.00
CA ASN A 148 6.28 14.74 5.89
C ASN A 148 6.76 13.51 6.69
N TRP A 149 6.22 12.34 6.35
CA TRP A 149 6.61 11.08 6.93
C TRP A 149 8.07 10.77 6.59
N GLN A 150 8.86 10.50 7.63
CA GLN A 150 10.27 10.22 7.48
C GLN A 150 10.70 9.05 8.37
N PRO A 151 11.68 8.23 7.95
CA PRO A 151 12.29 7.24 8.81
C PRO A 151 12.81 7.87 10.10
N ALA A 152 12.60 7.21 11.23
CA ALA A 152 13.09 7.64 12.52
C ALA A 152 13.50 6.44 13.39
N ALA A 153 14.37 6.68 14.37
CA ALA A 153 14.62 5.69 15.40
C ALA A 153 13.36 5.52 16.28
N PRO A 154 12.98 4.29 16.67
CA PRO A 154 11.87 4.06 17.59
C PRO A 154 12.09 4.78 18.93
N PHE A 155 11.06 5.47 19.43
CA PHE A 155 11.13 6.09 20.75
C PHE A 155 10.98 5.03 21.85
N PRO A 156 11.79 5.05 22.92
CA PRO A 156 11.73 4.02 23.97
C PRO A 156 10.33 3.84 24.58
N LEU A 157 9.62 4.95 24.82
CA LEU A 157 8.27 4.91 25.38
C LEU A 157 7.26 4.25 24.42
N ASP A 158 7.42 4.47 23.11
CA ASP A 158 6.56 3.83 22.10
C ASP A 158 6.80 2.34 22.06
N VAL A 159 8.07 1.93 22.09
CA VAL A 159 8.43 0.50 22.13
C VAL A 159 7.78 -0.17 23.34
N THR A 160 7.81 0.47 24.52
CA THR A 160 7.12 -0.04 25.71
C THR A 160 5.61 -0.17 25.49
N HIS A 161 4.92 0.84 24.97
CA HIS A 161 3.47 0.78 24.76
C HIS A 161 3.07 -0.20 23.65
N VAL A 162 3.89 -0.32 22.59
CA VAL A 162 3.68 -1.29 21.52
C VAL A 162 3.88 -2.70 22.04
N ARG A 163 4.90 -2.98 22.85
CA ARG A 163 5.08 -4.28 23.52
C ARG A 163 3.89 -4.63 24.39
N GLN A 164 3.39 -3.71 25.21
CA GLN A 164 2.19 -3.92 26.01
C GLN A 164 0.96 -4.25 25.16
N THR A 165 0.82 -3.61 24.00
CA THR A 165 -0.28 -3.89 23.06
C THR A 165 -0.09 -5.25 22.39
N PHE A 166 1.14 -5.60 22.01
CA PHE A 166 1.51 -6.89 21.44
C PHE A 166 1.20 -8.05 22.40
N HIS A 167 1.58 -7.94 23.68
CA HIS A 167 1.24 -8.93 24.73
C HIS A 167 -0.27 -9.16 24.86
N LYS A 168 -1.09 -8.12 24.66
CA LYS A 168 -2.56 -8.25 24.69
C LYS A 168 -3.10 -8.98 23.46
N LEU A 169 -2.47 -8.80 22.30
CA LEU A 169 -2.85 -9.50 21.05
C LEU A 169 -2.44 -10.97 21.10
N TYR A 170 -1.27 -11.25 21.68
CA TYR A 170 -0.66 -12.57 21.72
C TYR A 170 -0.20 -12.91 23.14
N PRO A 171 -1.12 -13.22 24.07
CA PRO A 171 -0.74 -13.53 25.45
C PRO A 171 0.05 -14.84 25.56
N HIS A 172 -0.23 -15.80 24.68
CA HIS A 172 0.33 -17.15 24.69
C HIS A 172 0.61 -17.63 23.25
N PRO A 173 1.58 -17.03 22.53
CA PRO A 173 1.91 -17.48 21.19
C PRO A 173 2.45 -18.91 21.25
N LYS A 174 2.08 -19.73 20.26
CA LYS A 174 2.56 -21.11 20.16
C LYS A 174 3.99 -21.14 19.65
N ASN A 175 4.81 -22.01 20.20
CA ASN A 175 6.17 -22.27 19.72
C ASN A 175 6.51 -23.76 19.86
N CYS A 176 7.67 -24.16 19.33
CA CYS A 176 8.14 -25.55 19.38
C CYS A 176 9.34 -25.70 20.29
N THR A 177 9.46 -26.87 20.94
CA THR A 177 10.59 -27.19 21.82
C THR A 177 11.86 -27.59 21.06
N GLN A 178 11.74 -28.05 19.80
CA GLN A 178 12.84 -28.50 18.96
C GLN A 178 12.58 -28.21 17.47
N THR A 179 13.65 -28.03 16.71
CA THR A 179 13.63 -27.60 15.29
C THR A 179 13.54 -28.74 14.28
N THR A 180 13.56 -30.00 14.70
CA THR A 180 13.83 -31.14 13.79
C THR A 180 12.64 -32.08 13.57
N THR A 181 11.54 -31.95 14.31
CA THR A 181 10.34 -32.77 14.10
C THR A 181 9.06 -31.96 14.30
N ASN A 182 8.23 -31.91 13.28
CA ASN A 182 6.90 -31.30 13.31
C ASN A 182 5.85 -32.23 13.92
N ALA A 183 6.11 -32.72 15.14
CA ALA A 183 5.12 -33.48 15.89
C ALA A 183 4.21 -32.50 16.67
N PRO A 184 2.87 -32.69 16.67
CA PRO A 184 1.96 -31.88 17.49
C PRO A 184 2.32 -31.80 18.97
N SER A 185 2.99 -32.84 19.50
CA SER A 185 3.52 -32.88 20.87
C SER A 185 4.59 -31.84 21.18
N ASN A 186 5.19 -31.22 20.16
CA ASN A 186 6.28 -30.25 20.33
C ASN A 186 5.76 -28.83 20.48
N TYR A 187 4.48 -28.59 20.17
CA TYR A 187 3.82 -27.29 20.31
C TYR A 187 3.51 -27.01 21.79
N HIS A 188 3.86 -25.82 22.25
CA HIS A 188 3.53 -25.33 23.58
C HIS A 188 3.23 -23.83 23.54
N GLU A 189 2.45 -23.37 24.52
CA GLU A 189 2.29 -21.94 24.76
C GLU A 189 3.60 -21.38 25.30
N SER A 190 4.10 -20.33 24.67
CA SER A 190 5.32 -19.64 25.07
C SER A 190 4.96 -18.45 25.96
N THR A 191 5.74 -18.24 27.02
CA THR A 191 5.72 -16.96 27.74
C THR A 191 6.68 -16.03 27.03
N ILE A 192 6.16 -14.96 26.47
CA ILE A 192 6.96 -13.95 25.79
C ILE A 192 7.51 -12.92 26.76
N THR A 193 8.74 -12.48 26.53
CA THR A 193 9.38 -11.40 27.27
C THR A 193 9.58 -10.18 26.38
N ASP A 194 9.69 -8.99 26.97
CA ASP A 194 9.80 -7.74 26.22
C ASP A 194 11.04 -7.70 25.31
N ASP A 195 12.15 -8.34 25.70
CA ASP A 195 13.38 -8.41 24.91
C ASP A 195 13.24 -9.29 23.65
N GLN A 196 12.27 -10.21 23.62
CA GLN A 196 11.97 -11.00 22.43
C GLN A 196 11.19 -10.20 21.38
N ILE A 197 10.48 -9.14 21.79
CA ILE A 197 9.76 -8.24 20.88
C ILE A 197 10.73 -7.15 20.43
N ALA A 198 11.37 -7.37 19.28
CA ALA A 198 12.34 -6.45 18.71
C ALA A 198 11.66 -5.38 17.84
N PRO A 199 12.01 -4.10 18.02
CA PRO A 199 11.56 -3.06 17.10
C PRO A 199 12.27 -3.17 15.75
N GLY A 200 11.52 -2.96 14.68
CA GLY A 200 12.00 -2.91 13.30
C GLY A 200 11.97 -1.48 12.76
N SER A 201 11.43 -1.34 11.55
CA SER A 201 11.28 -0.04 10.88
C SER A 201 10.38 0.91 11.68
N SER A 202 10.69 2.21 11.65
CA SER A 202 9.83 3.23 12.25
C SER A 202 9.85 4.53 11.45
N TYR A 203 8.72 5.22 11.45
CA TYR A 203 8.53 6.48 10.76
C TYR A 203 7.77 7.46 11.64
N VAL A 204 8.05 8.75 11.47
CA VAL A 204 7.41 9.86 12.17
C VAL A 204 6.92 10.90 11.17
N SER A 205 5.77 11.48 11.47
CA SER A 205 5.24 12.66 10.77
C SER A 205 5.55 13.95 11.51
N ASN A 206 5.47 15.09 10.83
CA ASN A 206 5.54 16.43 11.42
C ASN A 206 4.35 16.76 12.36
N LYS A 207 3.29 15.94 12.37
CA LYS A 207 2.15 16.00 13.29
C LYS A 207 2.29 15.06 14.50
N ASN A 208 3.47 14.47 14.73
CA ASN A 208 3.78 13.53 15.81
C ASN A 208 3.01 12.18 15.77
N TRP A 209 2.34 11.86 14.66
CA TRP A 209 2.00 10.46 14.38
C TRP A 209 3.26 9.66 14.13
N ARG A 210 3.29 8.44 14.64
CA ARG A 210 4.40 7.50 14.47
C ARG A 210 3.86 6.15 14.05
N ILE A 211 4.62 5.44 13.22
CA ILE A 211 4.39 4.02 12.95
C ILE A 211 5.61 3.22 13.35
N LEU A 212 5.39 2.04 13.91
CA LEU A 212 6.44 1.17 14.41
C LEU A 212 6.14 -0.26 14.01
N GLU A 213 7.12 -0.88 13.37
CA GLU A 213 7.19 -2.31 13.15
C GLU A 213 7.80 -3.00 14.37
N VAL A 214 7.28 -4.17 14.73
CA VAL A 214 7.89 -5.07 15.71
C VAL A 214 7.81 -6.52 15.22
N THR A 215 8.78 -7.32 15.64
CA THR A 215 8.83 -8.76 15.35
C THR A 215 9.11 -9.52 16.63
N LEU A 216 8.42 -10.65 16.83
CA LEU A 216 8.73 -11.57 17.91
C LEU A 216 9.84 -12.54 17.48
N ASN A 217 10.96 -12.52 18.18
CA ASN A 217 12.11 -13.37 17.90
C ASN A 217 12.06 -14.68 18.68
N GLY A 218 12.70 -15.71 18.11
CA GLY A 218 12.84 -17.03 18.77
C GLY A 218 11.83 -18.07 18.31
N TYR A 219 11.32 -17.96 17.09
CA TYR A 219 10.51 -19.01 16.48
C TYR A 219 11.36 -20.27 16.24
N LEU A 220 10.90 -21.42 16.73
CA LEU A 220 11.64 -22.68 16.70
C LEU A 220 10.95 -23.81 15.92
N CYS A 221 9.71 -23.62 15.48
CA CYS A 221 9.01 -24.66 14.74
C CYS A 221 9.57 -24.81 13.33
N ASP A 222 9.51 -26.03 12.81
CA ASP A 222 9.79 -26.30 11.41
C ASP A 222 8.55 -25.89 10.58
N GLY A 223 8.70 -25.01 9.60
CA GLY A 223 7.60 -24.48 8.79
C GLY A 223 7.41 -22.97 8.90
N PRO A 224 6.37 -22.42 8.24
CA PRO A 224 6.12 -20.99 8.24
C PRO A 224 5.76 -20.49 9.65
N PRO A 225 6.22 -19.28 10.05
CA PRO A 225 5.85 -18.68 11.32
C PRO A 225 4.34 -18.46 11.43
N ASP A 226 3.80 -18.78 12.61
CA ASP A 226 2.42 -18.43 12.99
C ASP A 226 2.25 -16.90 13.11
N ASP A 227 1.00 -16.47 13.21
CA ASP A 227 0.59 -15.06 13.20
C ASP A 227 1.34 -14.14 14.17
N ALA A 228 1.82 -14.64 15.31
CA ALA A 228 2.56 -13.85 16.31
C ALA A 228 4.05 -13.66 15.96
N TRP A 229 4.59 -14.50 15.08
CA TRP A 229 6.03 -14.61 14.79
C TRP A 229 6.44 -13.93 13.47
N ILE A 230 5.48 -13.24 12.85
CA ILE A 230 5.69 -12.40 11.67
C ILE A 230 5.80 -10.93 12.09
N ASN A 231 6.14 -10.04 11.17
CA ASN A 231 6.25 -8.62 11.48
C ASN A 231 4.86 -7.98 11.66
N HIS A 232 4.72 -7.13 12.66
CA HIS A 232 3.50 -6.40 12.98
C HIS A 232 3.74 -4.91 12.95
N TRP A 233 2.76 -4.16 12.42
CA TRP A 233 2.80 -2.72 12.37
C TRP A 233 1.80 -2.10 13.33
N PHE A 234 2.21 -1.02 13.96
CA PHE A 234 1.41 -0.25 14.90
C PHE A 234 1.45 1.23 14.53
N ALA A 235 0.32 1.92 14.64
CA ALA A 235 0.25 3.37 14.67
C ALA A 235 0.22 3.85 16.12
N ILE A 236 0.96 4.92 16.38
CA ILE A 236 1.00 5.60 17.67
C ILE A 236 0.56 7.04 17.44
N SER A 237 -0.55 7.42 18.07
CA SER A 237 -1.09 8.77 17.98
C SER A 237 -0.18 9.81 18.65
N PRO A 238 -0.39 11.11 18.38
CA PRO A 238 0.32 12.18 19.09
C PRO A 238 0.13 12.15 20.61
N THR A 239 -0.97 11.54 21.09
CA THR A 239 -1.24 11.36 22.52
C THR A 239 -0.68 10.05 23.08
N GLY A 240 0.06 9.28 22.27
CA GLY A 240 0.67 8.01 22.66
C GLY A 240 -0.27 6.80 22.67
N GLN A 241 -1.48 6.92 22.10
CA GLN A 241 -2.37 5.77 21.95
C GLN A 241 -1.87 4.85 20.84
N VAL A 242 -1.83 3.55 21.11
CA VAL A 242 -1.33 2.53 20.19
C VAL A 242 -2.50 1.79 19.54
N GLN A 243 -2.45 1.67 18.22
CA GLN A 243 -3.37 0.89 17.40
C GLN A 243 -2.59 -0.11 16.56
N HIS A 244 -3.02 -1.37 16.55
CA HIS A 244 -2.47 -2.37 15.64
C HIS A 244 -3.00 -2.12 14.22
N LEU A 245 -2.09 -2.00 13.26
CA LEU A 245 -2.42 -1.78 11.84
C LEU A 245 -2.57 -3.10 11.09
N GLY A 246 -1.75 -4.09 11.43
CA GLY A 246 -1.76 -5.37 10.73
C GLY A 246 -0.43 -6.09 10.81
N ARG A 247 -0.29 -7.08 9.95
CA ARG A 247 0.86 -7.99 9.86
C ARG A 247 1.31 -8.10 8.41
N LEU A 248 2.57 -8.49 8.18
CA LEU A 248 3.12 -8.64 6.82
C LEU A 248 2.95 -7.36 5.98
N LEU A 249 2.97 -6.20 6.65
CA LEU A 249 2.88 -4.93 5.96
C LEU A 249 4.29 -4.41 5.67
N ARG A 250 4.41 -3.68 4.56
CA ARG A 250 5.60 -2.91 4.20
C ARG A 250 5.16 -1.55 3.74
N LEU A 251 5.73 -0.49 4.29
CA LEU A 251 5.36 0.87 3.90
C LEU A 251 5.70 1.09 2.41
N ALA A 252 4.67 1.40 1.62
CA ALA A 252 4.79 1.69 0.20
C ALA A 252 4.94 3.20 -0.06
N GLY A 253 4.34 4.03 0.79
CA GLY A 253 4.49 5.48 0.72
C GLY A 253 3.42 6.23 1.52
N ALA A 254 3.61 7.53 1.67
CA ALA A 254 2.62 8.43 2.26
C ALA A 254 2.48 9.68 1.39
N ALA A 255 1.25 10.17 1.25
CA ALA A 255 0.93 11.30 0.39
C ALA A 255 -0.52 11.76 0.55
N ASP A 256 -0.81 13.00 0.19
CA ASP A 256 -2.17 13.57 0.11
C ASP A 256 -2.80 13.25 -1.25
N PHE A 257 -3.40 12.07 -1.35
CA PHE A 257 -4.11 11.60 -2.54
C PHE A 257 -5.50 12.21 -2.68
N ALA A 258 -6.03 12.83 -1.64
CA ALA A 258 -7.34 13.50 -1.62
C ALA A 258 -7.27 15.01 -1.87
N HIS A 259 -6.07 15.60 -1.86
CA HIS A 259 -5.83 17.05 -1.87
C HIS A 259 -6.52 17.79 -0.72
N GLU A 260 -6.53 17.18 0.47
CA GLU A 260 -7.16 17.71 1.68
C GLU A 260 -6.20 18.22 2.75
N GLY A 261 -4.88 18.21 2.47
CA GLY A 261 -3.85 18.70 3.38
C GLY A 261 -3.43 17.68 4.45
N HIS A 262 -3.80 16.42 4.28
CA HIS A 262 -3.45 15.29 5.13
C HIS A 262 -2.96 14.14 4.27
N SER A 263 -2.03 13.34 4.80
CA SER A 263 -1.46 12.22 4.06
C SER A 263 -2.20 10.94 4.36
N GLU A 264 -2.57 10.21 3.33
CA GLU A 264 -2.86 8.79 3.46
C GLU A 264 -1.57 7.97 3.43
N VAL A 265 -1.57 6.87 4.17
CA VAL A 265 -0.41 5.98 4.34
C VAL A 265 -0.72 4.64 3.70
N LEU A 266 0.03 4.32 2.65
CA LEU A 266 -0.12 3.10 1.88
C LEU A 266 0.88 2.04 2.34
N PHE A 267 0.38 0.84 2.61
CA PHE A 267 1.19 -0.35 2.85
C PHE A 267 0.95 -1.39 1.76
N GLN A 268 2.01 -2.04 1.32
CA GLN A 268 1.95 -3.30 0.61
C GLN A 268 1.81 -4.44 1.63
N ILE A 269 1.05 -5.47 1.28
CA ILE A 269 0.91 -6.71 2.04
C ILE A 269 1.82 -7.75 1.36
N GLU A 270 2.79 -8.28 2.11
CA GLU A 270 3.76 -9.27 1.65
C GLU A 270 3.53 -10.61 2.37
N GLY A 271 2.49 -11.34 1.97
CA GLY A 271 2.20 -12.68 2.48
C GLY A 271 2.08 -13.70 1.35
N GLY A 272 2.58 -14.93 1.57
CA GLY A 272 2.60 -15.97 0.54
C GLY A 272 1.24 -16.19 -0.16
N ASN A 273 0.17 -16.30 0.63
CA ASN A 273 -1.21 -16.41 0.11
C ASN A 273 -2.03 -15.13 0.31
N GLN A 274 -1.41 -14.06 0.83
CA GLN A 274 -2.07 -12.80 1.18
C GLN A 274 -1.22 -11.65 0.63
N ALA A 275 -1.46 -11.30 -0.63
CA ALA A 275 -0.84 -10.14 -1.25
C ALA A 275 -1.86 -9.01 -1.41
N GLY A 276 -1.36 -7.80 -1.62
CA GLY A 276 -2.19 -6.64 -1.94
C GLY A 276 -1.71 -5.39 -1.25
N TYR A 277 -2.64 -4.49 -0.99
CA TYR A 277 -2.34 -3.17 -0.44
C TYR A 277 -3.40 -2.75 0.57
N THR A 278 -2.97 -2.05 1.62
CA THR A 278 -3.85 -1.39 2.60
C THR A 278 -3.56 0.10 2.62
N LEU A 279 -4.60 0.91 2.47
CA LEU A 279 -4.53 2.35 2.63
C LEU A 279 -5.13 2.73 3.98
N PHE A 280 -4.35 3.41 4.83
CA PHE A 280 -4.83 4.05 6.05
C PHE A 280 -4.99 5.55 5.82
N TYR A 281 -6.09 6.12 6.32
CA TYR A 281 -6.41 7.54 6.13
C TYR A 281 -7.19 8.09 7.31
N ASP A 282 -7.40 9.40 7.32
CA ASP A 282 -8.09 10.12 8.40
C ASP A 282 -7.50 9.77 9.77
N SER A 283 -6.18 9.95 9.92
CA SER A 283 -5.44 9.67 11.16
C SER A 283 -5.57 8.22 11.64
N PHE A 284 -5.50 7.25 10.72
CA PHE A 284 -5.63 5.81 10.97
C PHE A 284 -6.97 5.35 11.54
N THR A 285 -7.99 6.22 11.53
CA THR A 285 -9.36 5.85 11.94
C THR A 285 -10.10 5.07 10.86
N HIS A 286 -9.64 5.17 9.61
CA HIS A 286 -10.19 4.45 8.48
C HIS A 286 -9.10 3.66 7.74
N GLN A 287 -9.53 2.57 7.13
CA GLN A 287 -8.69 1.78 6.23
C GLN A 287 -9.51 1.21 5.06
N THR A 288 -8.84 0.93 3.96
CA THR A 288 -9.39 0.14 2.85
C THR A 288 -8.31 -0.78 2.28
N GLN A 289 -8.71 -1.94 1.76
CA GLN A 289 -7.80 -2.97 1.29
C GLN A 289 -8.09 -3.34 -0.16
N ALA A 290 -7.04 -3.46 -0.95
CA ALA A 290 -7.05 -3.96 -2.32
C ALA A 290 -6.25 -5.28 -2.36
N PRO A 291 -6.92 -6.44 -2.19
CA PRO A 291 -6.25 -7.73 -2.22
C PRO A 291 -5.75 -8.06 -3.64
N VAL A 292 -4.67 -8.84 -3.72
CA VAL A 292 -4.14 -9.40 -4.97
C VAL A 292 -4.10 -10.92 -4.83
N THR A 293 -4.66 -11.60 -5.82
CA THR A 293 -4.80 -13.06 -5.82
C THR A 293 -3.79 -13.69 -6.77
N HIS A 294 -2.99 -14.63 -6.27
CA HIS A 294 -2.06 -15.44 -7.05
C HIS A 294 -2.55 -16.90 -6.99
N HIS A 295 -3.35 -17.32 -7.97
CA HIS A 295 -3.77 -18.72 -8.13
C HIS A 295 -3.27 -19.24 -9.46
#